data_AF-A0A177HGW6-F1
#
_entry.id   AF-A0A177HGW6-F1
#
_cell.length_a   1.000
_cell.length_b   1.000
_cell.length_c   1.000
_cell.angle_alpha   90.00
_cell.angle_beta   90.00
_cell.angle_gamma   90.00
#
_symmetry.space_group_name_H-M   'P 1'
#
loop_
_entity.id
_entity.type
_entity.pdbx_description
1 polymer ?
#
loop_
_entity_poly.entity_id
_entity_poly.type
_entity_poly.pdbx_seq_one_letter_code
_entity_poly.pdbx_strand_id
1 'polypeptide(L)'
;MSRKLPLAEGETARTACARAVLRTAVDEKTGELLPASVLAERVGWAAGLVSGMVGALLAEHWNTTDVGLLASGEDAGGRKLPSNAWTALRRLGWTTVAPAGVKVNDRIVRMAQEQAGRMLRAAKWRADLTAGVLATWPADPAKRTGEEWDAVREAVPRGQFLPSSVIKSRTRQALAFARQHGRLPVDVFELKPAPRTARMLLLSACDGQQATLERGDEPGRALLRLQLPTRPDPRSYRDWTWVACPITLPPTIPANAVLHLPTLRIHLGRVRADLAYTHAVPKAQRTGHSVALGVDWGLNTLLSAGAVRLHDNGRITALGSGGMLRAAGVLAKQHRLRRLSELLHAKTDQYQRLMAGDDQHRLAARHQLLTDEIRHVSARRSNLNDSLASPHAASPTRPRPSSTASPAPWLSARWSTRSKPQQWSPLPSRRPAGTGPRPDPPGPDPHAPRPGDAGHPPPPAHAAR
;
A
#
# COMPACT_ATOMS: atom_id res chain seq x y z
N MET A 1 11.33 15.13 16.00
CA MET A 1 12.68 14.97 15.41
C MET A 1 12.59 14.08 14.18
N SER A 2 13.39 14.32 13.14
CA SER A 2 13.52 13.37 12.03
C SER A 2 14.48 12.25 12.44
N ARG A 3 13.96 11.05 12.70
CA ARG A 3 14.77 9.84 12.91
C ARG A 3 15.39 9.43 11.56
N LYS A 4 16.46 10.11 11.12
CA LYS A 4 17.27 9.66 10.00
C LYS A 4 17.80 8.27 10.33
N LEU A 5 17.63 7.33 9.41
CA LEU A 5 18.25 6.02 9.48
C LEU A 5 19.78 6.19 9.39
N PRO A 6 20.58 5.73 10.37
CA PRO A 6 22.03 5.62 10.17
C PRO A 6 22.30 4.59 9.07
N LEU A 7 23.23 4.93 8.17
CA LEU A 7 23.71 4.07 7.09
C LEU A 7 25.23 3.96 7.23
N ALA A 8 25.75 2.75 7.17
CA ALA A 8 27.17 2.49 7.04
C ALA A 8 27.65 2.71 5.59
N GLU A 9 28.97 2.70 5.38
CA GLU A 9 29.52 2.68 4.04
C GLU A 9 29.03 1.44 3.26
N GLY A 10 28.72 1.62 1.99
CA GLY A 10 28.17 0.56 1.15
C GLY A 10 26.70 0.22 1.41
N GLU A 11 25.99 0.94 2.29
CA GLU A 11 24.54 0.76 2.49
C GLU A 11 23.68 1.76 1.68
N THR A 12 22.38 1.50 1.64
CA THR A 12 21.34 2.43 1.16
C THR A 12 20.03 2.23 1.94
N ALA A 13 19.21 3.27 2.01
CA ALA A 13 17.93 3.23 2.72
C ALA A 13 16.84 2.56 1.86
N ARG A 14 16.27 1.45 2.35
CA ARG A 14 15.11 0.79 1.72
C ARG A 14 13.86 0.96 2.57
N THR A 15 12.82 1.53 1.97
CA THR A 15 11.48 1.58 2.58
C THR A 15 10.67 0.36 2.17
N ALA A 16 10.03 -0.27 3.14
CA ALA A 16 9.11 -1.39 2.98
C ALA A 16 7.83 -1.14 3.80
N CYS A 17 6.82 -2.00 3.65
CA CYS A 17 5.58 -1.91 4.41
C CYS A 17 5.21 -3.28 4.99
N ALA A 18 4.98 -3.32 6.30
CA ALA A 18 4.36 -4.44 6.99
C ALA A 18 2.86 -4.16 7.18
N ARG A 19 2.10 -5.18 7.59
CA ARG A 19 0.70 -5.01 8.01
C ARG A 19 0.54 -5.56 9.42
N ALA A 20 0.06 -4.72 10.33
CA ALA A 20 -0.35 -5.11 11.67
C ALA A 20 -1.87 -4.99 11.83
N VAL A 21 -2.39 -5.58 12.90
CA VAL A 21 -3.80 -5.45 13.32
C VAL A 21 -3.80 -4.89 14.74
N LEU A 22 -4.49 -3.78 14.96
CA LEU A 22 -4.69 -3.26 16.31
C LEU A 22 -5.79 -4.11 16.95
N ARG A 23 -5.46 -4.78 18.06
CA ARG A 23 -6.35 -5.76 18.72
C ARG A 23 -7.13 -5.16 19.90
N THR A 24 -6.61 -4.08 20.46
CA THR A 24 -7.14 -3.32 21.59
C THR A 24 -6.36 -2.00 21.63
N ALA A 25 -6.82 -1.07 22.46
CA ALA A 25 -6.07 0.12 22.85
C ALA A 25 -6.46 0.52 24.28
N VAL A 26 -5.79 1.50 24.86
CA VAL A 26 -6.19 2.14 26.12
C VAL A 26 -6.53 3.60 25.86
N ASP A 27 -7.64 4.11 26.40
CA ASP A 27 -7.91 5.55 26.42
C ASP A 27 -7.03 6.21 27.49
N GLU A 28 -6.08 7.04 27.08
CA GLU A 28 -5.04 7.59 27.96
C GLU A 28 -5.61 8.54 29.04
N LYS A 29 -6.85 9.00 28.89
CA LYS A 29 -7.51 9.88 29.87
C LYS A 29 -8.19 9.10 31.01
N THR A 30 -8.74 7.91 30.72
CA THR A 30 -9.50 7.11 31.70
C THR A 30 -8.78 5.85 32.16
N GLY A 31 -7.73 5.42 31.44
CA GLY A 31 -7.10 4.11 31.63
C GLY A 31 -7.95 2.94 31.11
N GLU A 32 -9.08 3.22 30.46
CA GLU A 32 -10.05 2.21 30.02
C GLU A 32 -9.54 1.41 28.81
N LEU A 33 -9.68 0.08 28.88
CA LEU A 33 -9.32 -0.83 27.79
C LEU A 33 -10.37 -0.80 26.68
N LEU A 34 -10.05 -0.19 25.55
CA LEU A 34 -10.89 -0.18 24.36
C LEU A 34 -10.79 -1.53 23.62
N PRO A 35 -11.88 -2.32 23.50
CA PRO A 35 -11.88 -3.57 22.73
C PRO A 35 -11.78 -3.30 21.22
N ALA A 36 -11.46 -4.34 20.45
CA ALA A 36 -11.26 -4.27 19.00
C ALA A 36 -12.43 -3.61 18.22
N SER A 37 -13.67 -3.82 18.68
CA SER A 37 -14.89 -3.23 18.10
C SER A 37 -14.94 -1.72 18.31
N VAL A 38 -14.88 -1.25 19.55
CA VAL A 38 -14.89 0.18 19.90
C VAL A 38 -13.73 0.93 19.25
N LEU A 39 -12.54 0.31 19.19
CA LEU A 39 -11.40 0.88 18.46
C LEU A 39 -11.67 0.98 16.94
N ALA A 40 -12.32 -0.03 16.34
CA ALA A 40 -12.72 0.01 14.93
C ALA A 40 -13.85 1.01 14.65
N GLU A 41 -14.74 1.28 15.60
CA GLU A 41 -15.76 2.32 15.53
C GLU A 41 -15.14 3.72 15.59
N ARG A 42 -14.34 4.02 16.63
CA ARG A 42 -13.66 5.33 16.76
C ARG A 42 -12.75 5.66 15.57
N VAL A 43 -11.98 4.67 15.08
CA VAL A 43 -11.18 4.82 13.84
C VAL A 43 -12.10 4.92 12.61
N GLY A 44 -13.22 4.20 12.57
CA GLY A 44 -14.20 4.23 11.49
C GLY A 44 -14.90 5.59 11.35
N TRP A 45 -15.23 6.25 12.46
CA TRP A 45 -15.79 7.60 12.49
C TRP A 45 -14.78 8.63 11.95
N ALA A 46 -13.55 8.63 12.48
CA ALA A 46 -12.48 9.51 11.99
C ALA A 46 -12.18 9.29 10.49
N ALA A 47 -12.09 8.03 10.05
CA ALA A 47 -11.89 7.68 8.64
C ALA A 47 -13.10 8.05 7.76
N GLY A 48 -14.31 8.07 8.31
CA GLY A 48 -15.52 8.58 7.68
C GLY A 48 -15.46 10.09 7.46
N LEU A 49 -15.13 10.86 8.51
CA LEU A 49 -14.96 12.32 8.43
C LEU A 49 -13.89 12.72 7.39
N VAL A 50 -12.72 12.07 7.44
CA VAL A 50 -11.66 12.28 6.43
C VAL A 50 -12.16 11.92 5.04
N SER A 51 -12.79 10.76 4.85
CA SER A 51 -13.31 10.34 3.54
C SER A 51 -14.39 11.27 2.99
N GLY A 52 -15.20 11.92 3.84
CA GLY A 52 -16.18 12.92 3.44
C GLY A 52 -15.53 14.21 2.96
N MET A 53 -14.56 14.73 3.71
CA MET A 53 -13.78 15.92 3.33
C MET A 53 -12.94 15.69 2.05
N VAL A 54 -12.38 14.50 1.84
CA VAL A 54 -11.77 14.14 0.54
C VAL A 54 -12.82 14.11 -0.56
N GLY A 55 -14.02 13.60 -0.29
CA GLY A 55 -15.13 13.59 -1.23
C GLY A 55 -15.51 14.99 -1.71
N ALA A 56 -15.55 15.98 -0.81
CA ALA A 56 -15.79 17.38 -1.14
C ALA A 56 -14.67 17.96 -2.03
N LEU A 57 -13.39 17.84 -1.63
CA LEU A 57 -12.24 18.31 -2.42
C LEU A 57 -12.17 17.67 -3.81
N LEU A 58 -12.60 16.41 -3.95
CA LEU A 58 -12.67 15.73 -5.23
C LEU A 58 -13.95 16.04 -6.02
N ALA A 59 -15.04 16.52 -5.41
CA ALA A 59 -16.20 17.00 -6.15
C ALA A 59 -15.92 18.37 -6.79
N GLU A 60 -15.15 19.22 -6.08
CA GLU A 60 -14.75 20.55 -6.53
C GLU A 60 -13.62 20.50 -7.59
N HIS A 61 -12.48 19.88 -7.25
CA HIS A 61 -11.26 19.96 -8.06
C HIS A 61 -11.05 18.80 -9.07
N TRP A 62 -12.07 17.96 -9.31
CA TRP A 62 -12.00 16.90 -10.33
C TRP A 62 -12.36 17.45 -11.72
N ASN A 63 -11.57 18.42 -12.18
CA ASN A 63 -11.71 19.09 -13.46
C ASN A 63 -10.35 19.28 -14.15
N THR A 64 -10.36 19.57 -15.46
CA THR A 64 -9.14 19.73 -16.27
C THR A 64 -8.26 20.90 -15.82
N THR A 65 -8.86 22.03 -15.43
CA THR A 65 -8.14 23.24 -15.02
C THR A 65 -7.32 23.02 -13.75
N ASP A 66 -7.96 22.51 -12.70
CA ASP A 66 -7.33 22.29 -11.39
C ASP A 66 -6.29 21.15 -11.47
N VAL A 67 -6.60 20.04 -12.13
CA VAL A 67 -5.59 18.99 -12.33
C VAL A 67 -4.43 19.46 -13.20
N GLY A 68 -4.65 20.41 -14.12
CA GLY A 68 -3.60 21.13 -14.83
C GLY A 68 -2.72 21.94 -13.88
N LEU A 69 -3.33 22.83 -13.08
CA LEU A 69 -2.64 23.72 -12.14
C LEU A 69 -1.86 22.96 -11.05
N LEU A 70 -2.43 21.92 -10.44
CA LEU A 70 -1.72 21.11 -9.45
C LEU A 70 -0.57 20.29 -10.07
N ALA A 71 -0.60 20.05 -11.39
CA ALA A 71 0.40 19.29 -12.13
C ALA A 71 1.47 20.12 -12.83
N SER A 72 1.28 21.44 -13.03
CA SER A 72 2.38 22.34 -13.41
C SER A 72 3.50 22.29 -12.37
N GLY A 73 3.11 22.13 -11.10
CA GLY A 73 4.02 22.11 -9.96
C GLY A 73 4.36 23.50 -9.45
N GLU A 74 3.62 24.55 -9.84
CA GLU A 74 3.81 25.95 -9.43
C GLU A 74 2.48 26.59 -9.00
N ASP A 75 2.54 27.65 -8.18
CA ASP A 75 1.38 28.49 -7.87
C ASP A 75 1.21 29.64 -8.87
N ALA A 76 0.14 30.44 -8.74
CA ALA A 76 -0.16 31.56 -9.63
C ALA A 76 0.92 32.68 -9.65
N GLY A 77 1.89 32.64 -8.73
CA GLY A 77 3.07 33.51 -8.72
C GLY A 77 4.36 32.81 -9.20
N GLY A 78 4.25 31.69 -9.91
CA GLY A 78 5.39 30.89 -10.40
C GLY A 78 6.17 30.16 -9.31
N ARG A 79 5.66 30.09 -8.07
CA ARG A 79 6.42 29.50 -6.95
C ARG A 79 6.13 28.02 -6.86
N LYS A 80 7.18 27.20 -7.04
CA LYS A 80 7.15 25.74 -6.92
C LYS A 80 6.31 25.23 -5.74
N LEU A 81 5.34 24.37 -6.02
CA LEU A 81 4.46 23.75 -5.04
C LEU A 81 5.23 22.75 -4.15
N PRO A 82 4.91 22.67 -2.85
CA PRO A 82 5.49 21.68 -1.94
C PRO A 82 5.30 20.22 -2.38
N SER A 83 6.26 19.37 -2.01
CA SER A 83 6.18 17.91 -2.22
C SER A 83 5.00 17.28 -1.48
N ASN A 84 4.73 17.71 -0.24
CA ASN A 84 3.54 17.31 0.52
C ASN A 84 2.28 17.83 -0.18
N ALA A 85 1.31 16.95 -0.44
CA ALA A 85 0.11 17.30 -1.19
C ALA A 85 -0.80 18.24 -0.41
N TRP A 86 -0.95 18.08 0.92
CA TRP A 86 -1.76 18.98 1.74
C TRP A 86 -1.24 20.42 1.73
N THR A 87 0.08 20.60 1.71
CA THR A 87 0.71 21.94 1.69
C THR A 87 0.62 22.57 0.31
N ALA A 88 0.64 21.77 -0.76
CA ALA A 88 0.37 22.24 -2.11
C ALA A 88 -1.09 22.70 -2.28
N LEU A 89 -2.07 21.93 -1.78
CA LEU A 89 -3.47 22.34 -1.83
C LEU A 89 -3.69 23.68 -1.10
N ARG A 90 -3.15 23.83 0.12
CA ARG A 90 -3.22 25.11 0.85
C ARG A 90 -2.53 26.28 0.14
N ARG A 91 -1.46 26.04 -0.63
CA ARG A 91 -0.80 27.08 -1.44
C ARG A 91 -1.64 27.51 -2.64
N LEU A 92 -2.49 26.63 -3.17
CA LEU A 92 -3.50 26.94 -4.19
C LEU A 92 -4.81 27.47 -3.60
N GLY A 93 -4.89 27.69 -2.28
CA GLY A 93 -6.11 28.08 -1.57
C GLY A 93 -7.09 26.93 -1.29
N TRP A 94 -6.90 25.77 -1.91
CA TRP A 94 -7.83 24.63 -1.85
C TRP A 94 -7.87 24.01 -0.45
N THR A 95 -9.06 24.07 0.16
CA THR A 95 -9.29 23.68 1.54
C THR A 95 -10.65 23.01 1.69
N THR A 96 -10.89 22.42 2.86
CA THR A 96 -12.12 21.70 3.15
C THR A 96 -12.53 21.93 4.59
N VAL A 97 -13.83 22.11 4.79
CA VAL A 97 -14.43 22.30 6.10
C VAL A 97 -14.99 20.97 6.62
N ALA A 98 -14.99 20.79 7.93
CA ALA A 98 -15.75 19.71 8.54
C ALA A 98 -17.27 19.94 8.32
N PRO A 99 -18.09 18.86 8.35
CA PRO A 99 -19.55 19.00 8.28
C PRO A 99 -20.10 19.95 9.35
N ALA A 100 -21.24 20.58 9.08
CA ALA A 100 -21.86 21.52 10.01
C ALA A 100 -22.05 20.90 11.42
N GLY A 101 -21.67 21.66 12.45
CA GLY A 101 -21.68 21.20 13.84
C GLY A 101 -20.52 20.27 14.26
N VAL A 102 -19.67 19.82 13.33
CA VAL A 102 -18.54 18.92 13.63
C VAL A 102 -17.22 19.70 13.81
N LYS A 103 -16.56 19.49 14.96
CA LYS A 103 -15.27 20.07 15.31
C LYS A 103 -14.14 19.05 15.17
N VAL A 104 -13.24 19.29 14.22
CA VAL A 104 -12.05 18.47 13.97
C VAL A 104 -10.75 19.21 14.30
N ASN A 105 -9.68 18.45 14.56
CA ASN A 105 -8.32 19.00 14.56
C ASN A 105 -7.89 19.34 13.13
N ASP A 106 -7.05 20.37 12.95
CA ASP A 106 -6.41 20.70 11.66
C ASP A 106 -5.72 19.49 11.01
N ARG A 107 -5.21 18.55 11.80
CA ARG A 107 -4.54 17.34 11.33
C ARG A 107 -5.50 16.36 10.63
N ILE A 108 -6.79 16.37 10.96
CA ILE A 108 -7.82 15.64 10.21
C ILE A 108 -8.04 16.29 8.83
N VAL A 109 -8.05 17.63 8.77
CA VAL A 109 -8.14 18.39 7.52
C VAL A 109 -6.89 18.15 6.64
N ARG A 110 -5.68 18.15 7.23
CA ARG A 110 -4.44 17.75 6.53
C ARG A 110 -4.54 16.33 5.97
N MET A 111 -5.08 15.36 6.72
CA MET A 111 -5.26 13.99 6.21
C MET A 111 -6.22 13.92 5.01
N ALA A 112 -7.24 14.79 4.95
CA ALA A 112 -8.10 14.90 3.79
C ALA A 112 -7.39 15.58 2.60
N GLN A 113 -6.75 16.73 2.83
CA GLN A 113 -6.00 17.46 1.78
C GLN A 113 -4.85 16.62 1.20
N GLU A 114 -4.14 15.82 2.01
CA GLU A 114 -3.08 14.93 1.54
C GLU A 114 -3.62 13.78 0.67
N GLN A 115 -4.77 13.21 1.02
CA GLN A 115 -5.42 12.16 0.23
C GLN A 115 -5.97 12.71 -1.09
N ALA A 116 -6.74 13.81 -1.04
CA ALA A 116 -7.27 14.47 -2.23
C ALA A 116 -6.15 14.88 -3.19
N GLY A 117 -5.13 15.62 -2.70
CA GLY A 117 -4.04 16.11 -3.54
C GLY A 117 -3.17 15.01 -4.15
N ARG A 118 -3.01 13.84 -3.49
CA ARG A 118 -2.40 12.65 -4.11
C ARG A 118 -3.26 12.07 -5.23
N MET A 119 -4.58 12.02 -5.05
CA MET A 119 -5.52 11.47 -6.04
C MET A 119 -5.66 12.40 -7.27
N LEU A 120 -5.60 13.72 -7.06
CA LEU A 120 -5.56 14.76 -8.11
C LEU A 120 -4.23 14.78 -8.87
N ARG A 121 -3.07 14.71 -8.19
CA ARG A 121 -1.76 14.53 -8.88
C ARG A 121 -1.72 13.26 -9.72
N ALA A 122 -2.30 12.16 -9.21
CA ALA A 122 -2.47 10.92 -9.97
C ALA A 122 -3.58 11.00 -11.05
N ALA A 123 -4.28 12.12 -11.21
CA ALA A 123 -5.25 12.36 -12.28
C ALA A 123 -4.58 12.84 -13.56
N LYS A 124 -3.52 13.66 -13.51
CA LYS A 124 -2.86 14.23 -14.70
C LYS A 124 -2.45 13.16 -15.72
N TRP A 125 -1.75 12.10 -15.32
CA TRP A 125 -1.41 10.98 -16.21
C TRP A 125 -2.65 10.31 -16.83
N ARG A 126 -3.77 10.26 -16.09
CA ARG A 126 -5.04 9.72 -16.61
C ARG A 126 -5.72 10.69 -17.59
N ALA A 127 -5.55 12.00 -17.41
CA ALA A 127 -6.00 13.04 -18.33
C ALA A 127 -5.18 13.00 -19.62
N ASP A 128 -3.85 13.03 -19.53
CA ASP A 128 -2.92 13.02 -20.66
C ASP A 128 -3.10 11.79 -21.55
N LEU A 129 -3.23 10.60 -20.95
CA LEU A 129 -3.57 9.35 -21.66
C LEU A 129 -4.95 9.40 -22.33
N THR A 130 -5.88 10.20 -21.82
CA THR A 130 -7.21 10.35 -22.44
C THR A 130 -7.15 11.34 -23.60
N ALA A 131 -6.53 12.51 -23.38
CA ALA A 131 -6.33 13.54 -24.40
C ALA A 131 -5.60 12.98 -25.63
N GLY A 132 -4.45 12.31 -25.45
CA GLY A 132 -3.73 11.72 -26.58
C GLY A 132 -4.50 10.62 -27.32
N VAL A 133 -5.34 9.84 -26.63
CA VAL A 133 -6.20 8.82 -27.25
C VAL A 133 -7.39 9.42 -28.01
N LEU A 134 -7.89 10.59 -27.59
CA LEU A 134 -8.96 11.34 -28.27
C LEU A 134 -8.43 12.14 -29.46
N ALA A 135 -7.27 12.81 -29.31
CA ALA A 135 -6.59 13.52 -30.38
C ALA A 135 -6.11 12.59 -31.52
N THR A 136 -5.89 11.30 -31.21
CA THR A 136 -5.55 10.26 -32.18
C THR A 136 -6.66 9.19 -32.24
N TRP A 137 -7.92 9.63 -32.34
CA TRP A 137 -9.04 8.69 -32.44
C TRP A 137 -8.98 7.88 -33.75
N PRO A 138 -9.02 6.54 -33.70
CA PRO A 138 -8.77 5.71 -34.87
C PRO A 138 -10.03 5.45 -35.70
N ALA A 139 -9.84 5.06 -36.96
CA ALA A 139 -10.93 4.70 -37.87
C ALA A 139 -11.71 3.46 -37.39
N ASP A 140 -11.02 2.43 -36.89
CA ASP A 140 -11.63 1.31 -36.15
C ASP A 140 -11.17 1.30 -34.68
N PRO A 141 -12.01 1.75 -33.72
CA PRO A 141 -11.74 1.65 -32.29
C PRO A 141 -11.46 0.25 -31.73
N ALA A 142 -11.73 -0.82 -32.49
CA ALA A 142 -11.32 -2.19 -32.17
C ALA A 142 -9.94 -2.57 -32.75
N LYS A 143 -9.50 -1.94 -33.84
CA LYS A 143 -8.26 -2.24 -34.58
C LYS A 143 -7.51 -0.97 -34.99
N ARG A 144 -6.52 -0.56 -34.18
CA ARG A 144 -5.53 0.46 -34.59
C ARG A 144 -4.52 -0.12 -35.61
N THR A 145 -4.24 0.62 -36.68
CA THR A 145 -3.11 0.39 -37.61
C THR A 145 -1.76 0.65 -36.93
N GLY A 146 -0.63 0.40 -37.62
CA GLY A 146 0.71 0.73 -37.11
C GLY A 146 0.89 2.24 -36.86
N GLU A 147 0.54 3.06 -37.85
CA GLU A 147 0.56 4.52 -37.75
C GLU A 147 -0.34 5.04 -36.61
N GLU A 148 -1.55 4.48 -36.47
CA GLU A 148 -2.44 4.79 -35.34
C GLU A 148 -1.91 4.26 -33.99
N TRP A 149 -0.95 3.33 -33.96
CA TRP A 149 -0.24 2.88 -32.76
C TRP A 149 0.89 3.81 -32.35
N ASP A 150 1.57 4.44 -33.32
CA ASP A 150 2.71 5.31 -33.04
C ASP A 150 2.27 6.75 -32.79
N ALA A 151 1.30 7.28 -33.55
CA ALA A 151 0.71 8.59 -33.29
C ALA A 151 0.17 8.72 -31.85
N VAL A 152 -0.47 7.68 -31.31
CA VAL A 152 -0.99 7.66 -29.91
C VAL A 152 0.12 7.49 -28.86
N ARG A 153 1.32 7.05 -29.25
CA ARG A 153 2.51 7.01 -28.38
C ARG A 153 3.23 8.36 -28.36
N GLU A 154 3.21 9.10 -29.45
CA GLU A 154 3.74 10.46 -29.54
C GLU A 154 2.82 11.47 -28.85
N ALA A 155 1.50 11.37 -29.06
CA ALA A 155 0.49 12.25 -28.48
C ALA A 155 0.29 12.10 -26.94
N VAL A 156 1.02 11.20 -26.27
CA VAL A 156 0.96 11.03 -24.81
C VAL A 156 2.35 11.23 -24.19
N PRO A 157 2.52 12.09 -23.18
CA PRO A 157 3.77 12.26 -22.45
C PRO A 157 4.35 10.92 -21.94
N ARG A 158 5.58 10.62 -22.39
CA ARG A 158 6.28 9.33 -22.16
C ARG A 158 5.57 8.10 -22.75
N GLY A 159 4.79 8.30 -23.81
CA GLY A 159 3.93 7.30 -24.43
C GLY A 159 4.67 6.15 -25.12
N GLN A 160 5.95 6.33 -25.50
CA GLN A 160 6.77 5.24 -26.07
C GLN A 160 6.89 4.04 -25.11
N PHE A 161 6.82 4.26 -23.79
CA PHE A 161 6.87 3.21 -22.78
C PHE A 161 5.49 2.62 -22.41
N LEU A 162 4.39 3.08 -23.01
CA LEU A 162 3.05 2.59 -22.66
C LEU A 162 2.80 1.16 -23.17
N PRO A 163 2.30 0.25 -22.31
CA PRO A 163 1.78 -1.03 -22.76
C PRO A 163 0.52 -0.81 -23.62
N SER A 164 0.45 -1.43 -24.80
CA SER A 164 -0.70 -1.28 -25.71
C SER A 164 -2.03 -1.71 -25.07
N SER A 165 -2.00 -2.55 -24.03
CA SER A 165 -3.16 -2.91 -23.21
C SER A 165 -3.80 -1.73 -22.48
N VAL A 166 -3.01 -0.74 -22.05
CA VAL A 166 -3.46 0.50 -21.39
C VAL A 166 -4.21 1.38 -22.39
N ILE A 167 -3.62 1.60 -23.57
CA ILE A 167 -4.21 2.37 -24.67
C ILE A 167 -5.49 1.69 -25.17
N LYS A 168 -5.47 0.37 -25.47
CA LYS A 168 -6.68 -0.40 -25.82
C LYS A 168 -7.76 -0.29 -24.74
N SER A 169 -7.39 -0.27 -23.46
CA SER A 169 -8.34 -0.10 -22.36
C SER A 169 -8.97 1.30 -22.36
N ARG A 170 -8.19 2.36 -22.60
CA ARG A 170 -8.70 3.73 -22.70
C ARG A 170 -9.60 3.93 -23.92
N THR A 171 -9.21 3.45 -25.10
CA THR A 171 -10.02 3.52 -26.32
C THR A 171 -11.39 2.86 -26.11
N ARG A 172 -11.45 1.67 -25.50
CA ARG A 172 -12.73 1.01 -25.19
C ARG A 172 -13.60 1.80 -24.20
N GLN A 173 -13.02 2.57 -23.29
CA GLN A 173 -13.78 3.39 -22.34
C GLN A 173 -14.42 4.58 -23.05
N ALA A 174 -13.66 5.30 -23.89
CA ALA A 174 -14.20 6.38 -24.72
C ALA A 174 -15.24 5.88 -25.74
N LEU A 175 -15.05 4.69 -26.31
CA LEU A 175 -16.05 4.05 -27.18
C LEU A 175 -17.33 3.68 -26.44
N ALA A 176 -17.23 3.19 -25.19
CA ALA A 176 -18.40 2.90 -24.37
C ALA A 176 -19.18 4.16 -24.03
N PHE A 177 -18.48 5.26 -23.71
CA PHE A 177 -19.08 6.59 -23.53
C PHE A 177 -19.78 7.06 -24.81
N ALA A 178 -19.13 6.97 -25.97
CA ALA A 178 -19.72 7.39 -27.25
C ALA A 178 -20.98 6.59 -27.63
N ARG A 179 -21.04 5.30 -27.30
CA ARG A 179 -22.24 4.47 -27.46
C ARG A 179 -23.39 4.83 -26.52
N GLN A 180 -23.10 5.51 -25.41
CA GLN A 180 -24.10 5.95 -24.42
C GLN A 180 -24.54 7.41 -24.64
N HIS A 181 -23.66 8.27 -25.14
CA HIS A 181 -23.87 9.72 -25.22
C HIS A 181 -23.87 10.30 -26.65
N GLY A 182 -23.72 9.46 -27.69
CA GLY A 182 -23.73 9.87 -29.10
C GLY A 182 -22.47 10.60 -29.58
N ARG A 183 -21.56 10.98 -28.67
CA ARG A 183 -20.29 11.67 -28.96
C ARG A 183 -19.15 11.16 -28.09
N LEU A 184 -17.92 11.42 -28.51
CA LEU A 184 -16.75 11.22 -27.65
C LEU A 184 -16.83 12.09 -26.38
N PRO A 185 -16.19 11.66 -25.28
CA PRO A 185 -15.99 12.52 -24.12
C PRO A 185 -14.97 13.61 -24.45
N VAL A 186 -15.11 14.79 -23.83
CA VAL A 186 -14.15 15.90 -23.97
C VAL A 186 -12.82 15.56 -23.29
N ASP A 187 -12.87 14.98 -22.08
CA ASP A 187 -11.69 14.69 -21.27
C ASP A 187 -11.86 13.46 -20.34
N VAL A 188 -10.97 13.29 -19.37
CA VAL A 188 -11.03 12.18 -18.40
C VAL A 188 -12.04 12.39 -17.27
N PHE A 189 -12.46 13.63 -17.04
CA PHE A 189 -13.33 14.05 -15.94
C PHE A 189 -14.80 13.87 -16.32
N GLU A 190 -15.13 14.15 -17.59
CA GLU A 190 -16.39 13.68 -18.20
C GLU A 190 -16.40 12.15 -18.34
N LEU A 191 -15.34 11.54 -18.87
CA LEU A 191 -15.28 10.09 -19.09
C LEU A 191 -15.31 9.28 -17.78
N LYS A 192 -14.98 9.87 -16.61
CA LYS A 192 -15.00 9.17 -15.33
C LYS A 192 -15.39 10.07 -14.16
N PRO A 193 -16.34 9.62 -13.30
CA PRO A 193 -16.63 10.32 -12.05
C PRO A 193 -15.39 10.36 -11.13
N ALA A 194 -15.41 11.31 -10.20
CA ALA A 194 -14.38 11.47 -9.19
C ALA A 194 -14.06 10.13 -8.48
N PRO A 195 -12.78 9.77 -8.30
CA PRO A 195 -12.38 8.48 -7.76
C PRO A 195 -12.83 8.31 -6.30
N ARG A 196 -13.64 7.28 -6.03
CA ARG A 196 -14.12 6.97 -4.66
C ARG A 196 -12.95 6.71 -3.71
N THR A 197 -12.83 7.54 -2.68
CA THR A 197 -11.81 7.44 -1.62
C THR A 197 -12.05 6.21 -0.73
N ALA A 198 -10.96 5.56 -0.30
CA ALA A 198 -11.03 4.55 0.76
C ALA A 198 -11.14 5.22 2.14
N ARG A 199 -11.97 4.68 3.04
CA ARG A 199 -12.04 5.16 4.44
C ARG A 199 -10.74 4.78 5.17
N MET A 200 -9.79 5.71 5.24
CA MET A 200 -8.48 5.52 5.85
C MET A 200 -7.90 6.81 6.45
N LEU A 201 -7.03 6.65 7.45
CA LEU A 201 -6.27 7.71 8.11
C LEU A 201 -4.80 7.61 7.70
N LEU A 202 -4.31 8.55 6.90
CA LEU A 202 -2.88 8.68 6.58
C LEU A 202 -2.18 9.45 7.70
N LEU A 203 -1.83 8.77 8.80
CA LEU A 203 -1.20 9.43 9.95
C LEU A 203 0.17 10.05 9.60
N SER A 204 0.82 9.63 8.51
CA SER A 204 2.02 10.27 7.96
C SER A 204 1.80 11.69 7.37
N ALA A 205 0.55 12.16 7.26
CA ALA A 205 0.23 13.57 7.01
C ALA A 205 0.19 14.43 8.30
N CYS A 206 0.35 13.79 9.46
CA CYS A 206 0.23 14.40 10.78
C CYS A 206 1.59 14.57 11.47
N ASP A 207 1.56 15.26 12.60
CA ASP A 207 2.66 15.41 13.55
C ASP A 207 2.19 14.99 14.96
N GLY A 208 3.08 15.12 15.95
CA GLY A 208 2.86 14.68 17.33
C GLY A 208 1.67 15.33 18.07
N GLN A 209 0.99 16.31 17.47
CA GLN A 209 -0.28 16.83 17.99
C GLN A 209 -1.48 15.89 17.72
N GLN A 210 -1.33 14.91 16.81
CA GLN A 210 -2.40 13.96 16.44
C GLN A 210 -1.97 12.49 16.56
N ALA A 211 -0.69 12.16 16.32
CA ALA A 211 -0.18 10.80 16.50
C ALA A 211 1.34 10.74 16.75
N THR A 212 1.79 9.80 17.58
CA THR A 212 3.20 9.39 17.71
C THR A 212 3.34 7.88 17.54
N LEU A 213 4.54 7.43 17.16
CA LEU A 213 4.89 6.01 17.09
C LEU A 213 6.29 5.80 17.69
N GLU A 214 6.32 5.00 18.74
CA GLU A 214 7.53 4.58 19.43
C GLU A 214 7.68 3.05 19.33
N ARG A 215 8.92 2.56 19.22
CA ARG A 215 9.19 1.13 19.42
C ARG A 215 9.29 0.90 20.93
N GLY A 216 8.77 -0.22 21.43
CA GLY A 216 8.99 -0.62 22.81
C GLY A 216 10.39 -1.20 22.99
N ASP A 217 10.78 -1.44 24.24
CA ASP A 217 12.09 -1.99 24.59
C ASP A 217 12.28 -3.41 24.03
N GLU A 218 11.19 -4.19 23.99
CA GLU A 218 11.13 -5.43 23.20
C GLU A 218 11.11 -5.12 21.69
N PRO A 219 12.08 -5.61 20.89
CA PRO A 219 12.17 -5.30 19.45
C PRO A 219 10.93 -5.66 18.62
N GLY A 220 10.11 -6.60 19.11
CA GLY A 220 8.85 -7.06 18.52
C GLY A 220 7.62 -6.22 18.88
N ARG A 221 7.75 -5.11 19.62
CA ARG A 221 6.63 -4.24 20.02
C ARG A 221 6.80 -2.79 19.55
N ALA A 222 5.69 -2.14 19.28
CA ALA A 222 5.60 -0.69 19.15
C ALA A 222 4.32 -0.17 19.82
N LEU A 223 4.31 1.11 20.18
CA LEU A 223 3.15 1.82 20.70
C LEU A 223 2.78 2.94 19.74
N LEU A 224 1.58 2.85 19.14
CA LEU A 224 0.98 3.91 18.35
C LEU A 224 0.04 4.70 19.24
N ARG A 225 0.41 5.93 19.60
CA ARG A 225 -0.48 6.86 20.32
C ARG A 225 -1.16 7.74 19.28
N LEU A 226 -2.47 7.90 19.33
CA LEU A 226 -3.19 8.81 18.43
C LEU A 226 -4.42 9.42 19.09
N GLN A 227 -4.81 10.63 18.70
CA GLN A 227 -6.11 11.17 19.06
C GLN A 227 -7.21 10.54 18.19
N LEU A 228 -8.29 10.09 18.84
CA LEU A 228 -9.49 9.57 18.20
C LEU A 228 -10.76 10.23 18.78
N PRO A 229 -11.84 10.32 18.00
CA PRO A 229 -13.09 10.86 18.47
C PRO A 229 -13.81 9.88 19.39
N THR A 230 -14.46 10.38 20.45
CA THR A 230 -15.29 9.58 21.37
C THR A 230 -16.72 9.35 20.86
N ARG A 231 -17.11 10.06 19.80
CA ARG A 231 -18.45 10.04 19.17
C ARG A 231 -18.37 10.24 17.65
N PRO A 232 -19.36 9.84 16.84
CA PRO A 232 -19.34 10.03 15.38
C PRO A 232 -19.40 11.50 14.94
N ASP A 233 -20.00 12.38 15.76
CA ASP A 233 -20.14 13.82 15.56
C ASP A 233 -19.40 14.63 16.65
N PRO A 234 -18.05 14.67 16.69
CA PRO A 234 -17.33 15.48 17.67
C PRO A 234 -17.77 16.95 17.59
N ARG A 235 -18.21 17.55 18.70
CA ARG A 235 -18.74 18.94 18.70
C ARG A 235 -17.74 19.94 19.28
N SER A 236 -16.74 19.44 20.00
CA SER A 236 -15.72 20.18 20.71
C SER A 236 -14.38 19.44 20.68
N TYR A 237 -13.29 20.09 21.08
CA TYR A 237 -12.01 19.42 21.32
C TYR A 237 -12.03 18.48 22.55
N ARG A 238 -13.08 18.50 23.38
CA ARG A 238 -13.26 17.54 24.49
C ARG A 238 -13.78 16.17 24.01
N ASP A 239 -14.33 16.11 22.80
CA ASP A 239 -14.80 14.88 22.14
C ASP A 239 -13.66 14.09 21.45
N TRP A 240 -12.40 14.47 21.68
CA TRP A 240 -11.20 13.81 21.17
C TRP A 240 -10.33 13.37 22.36
N THR A 241 -9.98 12.08 22.43
CA THR A 241 -9.08 11.53 23.46
C THR A 241 -7.85 10.89 22.84
N TRP A 242 -6.73 10.90 23.57
CA TRP A 242 -5.55 10.13 23.20
C TRP A 242 -5.78 8.65 23.48
N VAL A 243 -5.40 7.81 22.51
CA VAL A 243 -5.63 6.37 22.54
C VAL A 243 -4.31 5.65 22.23
N ALA A 244 -3.86 4.83 23.17
CA ALA A 244 -2.61 4.08 23.13
C ALA A 244 -2.84 2.68 22.54
N CYS A 245 -2.45 2.49 21.27
CA CYS A 245 -2.62 1.23 20.53
C CYS A 245 -1.31 0.41 20.53
N PRO A 246 -1.20 -0.70 21.28
CA PRO A 246 -0.07 -1.60 21.19
C PRO A 246 -0.05 -2.36 19.84
N ILE A 247 1.14 -2.46 19.25
CA ILE A 247 1.40 -3.12 17.96
C ILE A 247 2.43 -4.23 18.14
N THR A 248 2.05 -5.47 17.84
CA THR A 248 3.01 -6.55 17.60
C THR A 248 3.64 -6.36 16.22
N LEU A 249 4.95 -6.16 16.17
CA LEU A 249 5.72 -6.04 14.94
C LEU A 249 6.03 -7.44 14.40
N PRO A 250 5.74 -7.75 13.12
CA PRO A 250 6.16 -9.01 12.53
C PRO A 250 7.70 -9.09 12.40
N PRO A 251 8.31 -10.29 12.47
CA PRO A 251 9.76 -10.47 12.46
C PRO A 251 10.44 -10.08 11.14
N THR A 252 9.67 -9.71 10.11
CA THR A 252 10.16 -9.12 8.87
C THR A 252 10.55 -7.63 8.99
N ILE A 253 10.29 -6.99 10.14
CA ILE A 253 10.75 -5.64 10.45
C ILE A 253 12.04 -5.73 11.29
N PRO A 254 13.21 -5.31 10.76
CA PRO A 254 14.46 -5.28 11.53
C PRO A 254 14.35 -4.44 12.81
N ALA A 255 15.10 -4.81 13.85
CA ALA A 255 15.12 -4.09 15.14
C ALA A 255 15.58 -2.63 14.99
N ASN A 256 16.59 -2.39 14.15
CA ASN A 256 17.11 -1.06 13.83
C ASN A 256 16.26 -0.27 12.81
N ALA A 257 15.15 -0.83 12.30
CA ALA A 257 14.34 -0.15 11.30
C ALA A 257 13.60 1.07 11.90
N VAL A 258 13.70 2.21 11.20
CA VAL A 258 12.93 3.41 11.49
C VAL A 258 11.47 3.16 11.11
N LEU A 259 10.58 3.21 12.10
CA LEU A 259 9.13 3.07 11.90
C LEU A 259 8.51 4.44 11.58
N HIS A 260 7.58 4.47 10.61
CA HIS A 260 6.83 5.67 10.23
C HIS A 260 5.38 5.59 10.69
N LEU A 261 4.72 6.74 10.87
CA LEU A 261 3.29 6.78 11.22
C LEU A 261 2.45 6.00 10.17
N PRO A 262 1.66 4.99 10.59
CA PRO A 262 1.02 4.05 9.68
C PRO A 262 -0.20 4.64 8.97
N THR A 263 -0.65 3.98 7.91
CA THR A 263 -2.01 4.19 7.41
C THR A 263 -2.97 3.27 8.14
N LEU A 264 -4.00 3.82 8.80
CA LEU A 264 -5.06 3.03 9.43
C LEU A 264 -6.26 2.87 8.52
N ARG A 265 -6.86 1.67 8.48
CA ARG A 265 -8.12 1.39 7.77
C ARG A 265 -8.90 0.25 8.42
N ILE A 266 -10.22 0.28 8.26
CA ILE A 266 -11.08 -0.82 8.72
C ILE A 266 -11.10 -1.94 7.69
N HIS A 267 -10.96 -3.19 8.14
CA HIS A 267 -11.11 -4.38 7.30
C HIS A 267 -11.62 -5.55 8.14
N LEU A 268 -12.76 -6.14 7.74
CA LEU A 268 -13.42 -7.25 8.45
C LEU A 268 -13.62 -6.94 9.96
N GLY A 269 -14.19 -5.77 10.26
CA GLY A 269 -14.48 -5.32 11.63
C GLY A 269 -13.25 -4.99 12.50
N ARG A 270 -12.04 -4.96 11.94
CA ARG A 270 -10.79 -4.73 12.68
C ARG A 270 -9.98 -3.58 12.06
N VAL A 271 -9.23 -2.87 12.89
CA VAL A 271 -8.28 -1.85 12.41
C VAL A 271 -7.01 -2.53 11.92
N ARG A 272 -6.69 -2.36 10.63
CA ARG A 272 -5.37 -2.65 10.08
C ARG A 272 -4.52 -1.40 10.11
N ALA A 273 -3.27 -1.57 10.54
CA ALA A 273 -2.20 -0.58 10.40
C ALA A 273 -1.24 -1.06 9.30
N ASP A 274 -1.25 -0.39 8.15
CA ASP A 274 -0.22 -0.57 7.12
C ASP A 274 0.98 0.28 7.54
N LEU A 275 1.98 -0.39 8.10
CA LEU A 275 3.13 0.21 8.78
C LEU A 275 4.32 0.27 7.83
N ALA A 276 4.63 1.47 7.35
CA ALA A 276 5.85 1.72 6.60
C ALA A 276 7.07 1.76 7.54
N TYR A 277 8.18 1.16 7.11
CA TYR A 277 9.45 1.19 7.82
C TYR A 277 10.61 1.34 6.85
N THR A 278 11.65 2.06 7.25
CA THR A 278 12.90 2.21 6.48
C THR A 278 14.03 1.54 7.22
N HIS A 279 14.75 0.65 6.55
CA HIS A 279 15.90 -0.08 7.07
C HIS A 279 17.07 0.04 6.11
N ALA A 280 18.28 -0.18 6.63
CA ALA A 280 19.47 -0.23 5.80
C ALA A 280 19.51 -1.55 5.02
N VAL A 281 19.95 -1.49 3.77
CA VAL A 281 20.29 -2.67 2.96
C VAL A 281 21.62 -2.44 2.25
N PRO A 282 22.37 -3.50 1.90
CA PRO A 282 23.52 -3.36 1.03
C PRO A 282 23.16 -2.65 -0.27
N LYS A 283 23.94 -1.61 -0.62
CA LYS A 283 23.85 -0.91 -1.90
C LYS A 283 24.28 -1.86 -3.00
N ALA A 284 23.36 -2.18 -3.91
CA ALA A 284 23.66 -3.03 -5.06
C ALA A 284 24.77 -2.39 -5.91
N GLN A 285 25.98 -2.95 -5.84
CA GLN A 285 27.10 -2.55 -6.69
C GLN A 285 26.90 -3.12 -8.09
N ARG A 286 27.16 -2.32 -9.12
CA ARG A 286 27.28 -2.82 -10.49
C ARG A 286 28.65 -3.46 -10.67
N THR A 287 28.82 -4.72 -10.25
CA THR A 287 29.95 -5.51 -10.72
C THR A 287 29.69 -5.97 -12.16
N GLY A 288 30.74 -6.28 -12.93
CA GLY A 288 30.66 -6.80 -14.29
C GLY A 288 30.16 -8.25 -14.32
N HIS A 289 28.93 -8.49 -13.86
CA HIS A 289 28.36 -9.83 -13.79
C HIS A 289 28.21 -10.44 -15.18
N SER A 290 29.06 -11.41 -15.49
CA SER A 290 28.93 -12.30 -16.65
C SER A 290 27.70 -13.23 -16.58
N VAL A 291 26.86 -13.14 -15.55
CA VAL A 291 25.66 -13.98 -15.36
C VAL A 291 24.43 -13.12 -15.09
N ALA A 292 23.36 -13.34 -15.85
CA ALA A 292 22.05 -12.72 -15.67
C ALA A 292 20.97 -13.77 -15.38
N LEU A 293 19.98 -13.40 -14.56
CA LEU A 293 18.79 -14.21 -14.29
C LEU A 293 17.57 -13.60 -14.99
N GLY A 294 17.10 -14.23 -16.06
CA GLY A 294 15.82 -13.92 -16.67
C GLY A 294 14.67 -14.52 -15.86
N VAL A 295 13.64 -13.72 -15.59
CA VAL A 295 12.41 -14.16 -14.92
C VAL A 295 11.21 -13.63 -15.71
N ASP A 296 10.33 -14.53 -16.14
CA ASP A 296 9.13 -14.25 -16.95
C ASP A 296 7.86 -14.81 -16.29
N TRP A 297 6.71 -14.20 -16.62
CA TRP A 297 5.39 -14.52 -16.05
C TRP A 297 4.40 -14.84 -17.18
N GLY A 298 4.38 -16.10 -17.61
CA GLY A 298 3.58 -16.57 -18.75
C GLY A 298 2.14 -16.96 -18.39
N LEU A 299 1.23 -16.82 -19.36
CA LEU A 299 -0.18 -17.25 -19.21
C LEU A 299 -0.34 -18.76 -18.96
N ASN A 300 0.62 -19.57 -19.44
CA ASN A 300 0.63 -21.03 -19.30
C ASN A 300 1.61 -21.53 -18.22
N THR A 301 2.54 -20.69 -17.76
CA THR A 301 3.53 -21.00 -16.72
C THR A 301 3.70 -19.74 -15.87
N LEU A 302 3.21 -19.80 -14.63
CA LEU A 302 3.07 -18.64 -13.74
C LEU A 302 4.41 -17.93 -13.50
N LEU A 303 5.49 -18.70 -13.39
CA LEU A 303 6.85 -18.18 -13.30
C LEU A 303 7.80 -19.08 -14.10
N SER A 304 8.53 -18.50 -15.04
CA SER A 304 9.67 -19.13 -15.71
C SER A 304 10.94 -18.40 -15.25
N ALA A 305 11.98 -19.13 -14.85
CA ALA A 305 13.25 -18.53 -14.44
C ALA A 305 14.43 -19.27 -15.09
N GLY A 306 15.33 -18.54 -15.72
CA GLY A 306 16.50 -19.09 -16.42
C GLY A 306 17.71 -18.20 -16.24
N ALA A 307 18.83 -18.79 -15.82
CA ALA A 307 20.11 -18.09 -15.76
C ALA A 307 20.84 -18.23 -17.09
N VAL A 308 21.53 -17.17 -17.53
CA VAL A 308 22.38 -17.15 -18.73
C VAL A 308 23.74 -16.55 -18.39
N ARG A 309 24.79 -17.04 -19.05
CA ARG A 309 26.15 -16.50 -18.97
C ARG A 309 26.52 -15.80 -20.27
N LEU A 310 26.93 -14.54 -20.17
CA LEU A 310 27.71 -13.83 -21.18
C LEU A 310 29.17 -14.25 -21.04
N HIS A 311 29.80 -14.67 -22.13
CA HIS A 311 31.24 -14.98 -22.21
C HIS A 311 31.99 -13.77 -22.76
N ASP A 312 33.31 -13.72 -22.55
CA ASP A 312 34.14 -12.57 -22.92
C ASP A 312 34.20 -12.33 -24.45
N ASN A 313 33.84 -13.34 -25.25
CA ASN A 313 33.64 -13.24 -26.70
C ASN A 313 32.22 -12.79 -27.11
N GLY A 314 31.44 -12.22 -26.20
CA GLY A 314 30.09 -11.71 -26.44
C GLY A 314 28.99 -12.78 -26.55
N ARG A 315 29.33 -14.08 -26.59
CA ARG A 315 28.34 -15.16 -26.70
C ARG A 315 27.53 -15.31 -25.41
N ILE A 316 26.23 -15.57 -25.52
CA ILE A 316 25.35 -15.89 -24.38
C ILE A 316 25.01 -17.40 -24.39
N THR A 317 25.11 -18.06 -23.23
CA THR A 317 24.75 -19.49 -23.06
C THR A 317 23.88 -19.70 -21.81
N ALA A 318 22.85 -20.56 -21.89
CA ALA A 318 22.04 -20.92 -20.72
C ALA A 318 22.86 -21.68 -19.65
N LEU A 319 22.60 -21.38 -18.37
CA LEU A 319 23.16 -22.08 -17.22
C LEU A 319 22.12 -23.09 -16.70
N GLY A 320 22.10 -24.27 -17.31
CA GLY A 320 21.14 -25.33 -17.02
C GLY A 320 19.77 -25.11 -17.65
N SER A 321 18.81 -25.96 -17.29
CA SER A 321 17.47 -26.04 -17.89
C SER A 321 16.43 -25.04 -17.35
N GLY A 322 16.80 -24.19 -16.40
CA GLY A 322 15.89 -23.26 -15.73
C GLY A 322 14.87 -23.95 -14.81
N GLY A 323 13.91 -23.17 -14.33
CA GLY A 323 12.79 -23.61 -13.48
C GLY A 323 11.46 -23.06 -13.96
N MET A 324 10.39 -23.86 -13.81
CA MET A 324 9.03 -23.51 -14.24
C MET A 324 8.01 -23.79 -13.14
N LEU A 325 7.31 -22.75 -12.66
CA LEU A 325 6.15 -22.87 -11.77
C LEU A 325 4.87 -23.00 -12.61
N ARG A 326 4.49 -24.23 -12.94
CA ARG A 326 3.34 -24.52 -13.82
C ARG A 326 2.00 -24.53 -13.07
N ALA A 327 1.52 -23.36 -12.64
CA ALA A 327 0.19 -23.21 -12.01
C ALA A 327 -1.00 -23.29 -13.00
N ALA A 328 -0.86 -24.04 -14.12
CA ALA A 328 -1.77 -23.99 -15.27
C ALA A 328 -3.24 -24.29 -14.91
N GLY A 329 -3.50 -25.31 -14.08
CA GLY A 329 -4.86 -25.62 -13.61
C GLY A 329 -5.48 -24.50 -12.75
N VAL A 330 -4.65 -23.73 -12.03
CA VAL A 330 -5.08 -22.58 -11.24
C VAL A 330 -5.40 -21.39 -12.15
N LEU A 331 -4.53 -21.10 -13.14
CA LEU A 331 -4.74 -20.03 -14.12
C LEU A 331 -5.96 -20.30 -15.02
N ALA A 332 -6.17 -21.54 -15.46
CA ALA A 332 -7.39 -21.94 -16.18
C ALA A 332 -8.65 -21.75 -15.33
N LYS A 333 -8.59 -22.06 -14.02
CA LYS A 333 -9.68 -21.82 -13.06
C LYS A 333 -9.92 -20.32 -12.82
N GLN A 334 -8.89 -19.49 -12.73
CA GLN A 334 -9.03 -18.02 -12.71
C GLN A 334 -9.72 -17.52 -13.98
N HIS A 335 -9.28 -17.98 -15.16
CA HIS A 335 -9.84 -17.55 -16.44
C HIS A 335 -11.32 -17.93 -16.59
N ARG A 336 -11.71 -19.13 -16.15
CA ARG A 336 -13.12 -19.57 -16.10
C ARG A 336 -13.94 -18.72 -15.13
N LEU A 337 -13.44 -18.47 -13.92
CA LEU A 337 -14.11 -17.61 -12.93
C LEU A 337 -14.19 -16.14 -13.37
N ARG A 338 -13.22 -15.65 -14.15
CA ARG A 338 -13.26 -14.31 -14.77
C ARG A 338 -14.39 -14.21 -15.79
N ARG A 339 -14.46 -15.13 -16.76
CA ARG A 339 -15.54 -15.15 -17.77
C ARG A 339 -16.92 -15.29 -17.13
N LEU A 340 -17.06 -16.12 -16.09
CA LEU A 340 -18.30 -16.24 -15.32
C LEU A 340 -18.67 -14.92 -14.63
N SER A 341 -17.71 -14.27 -13.97
CA SER A 341 -17.89 -12.95 -13.34
C SER A 341 -18.30 -11.88 -14.36
N GLU A 342 -17.69 -11.86 -15.55
CA GLU A 342 -18.02 -10.94 -16.65
C GLU A 342 -19.46 -11.15 -17.16
N LEU A 343 -19.89 -12.41 -17.35
CA LEU A 343 -21.25 -12.76 -17.73
C LEU A 343 -22.29 -12.41 -16.66
N LEU A 344 -21.99 -12.68 -15.38
CA LEU A 344 -22.87 -12.35 -14.27
C LEU A 344 -23.05 -10.84 -14.12
N HIS A 345 -21.98 -10.05 -14.24
CA HIS A 345 -22.09 -8.58 -14.24
C HIS A 345 -22.98 -8.09 -15.39
N ALA A 346 -22.69 -8.48 -16.64
CA ALA A 346 -23.49 -8.04 -17.80
C ALA A 346 -24.99 -8.39 -17.67
N LYS A 347 -25.33 -9.55 -17.07
CA LYS A 347 -26.71 -9.95 -16.78
C LYS A 347 -27.34 -9.17 -15.61
N THR A 348 -26.56 -8.81 -14.60
CA THR A 348 -27.00 -7.97 -13.48
C THR A 348 -27.27 -6.54 -13.97
N ASP A 349 -26.36 -5.97 -14.76
CA ASP A 349 -26.50 -4.66 -15.42
C ASP A 349 -27.70 -4.62 -16.38
N GLN A 350 -28.08 -5.76 -16.98
CA GLN A 350 -29.32 -5.89 -17.76
C GLN A 350 -30.56 -5.88 -16.85
N TYR A 351 -30.58 -6.67 -15.77
CA TYR A 351 -31.72 -6.73 -14.86
C TYR A 351 -31.92 -5.40 -14.11
N GLN A 352 -30.86 -4.72 -13.68
CA GLN A 352 -30.96 -3.39 -13.06
C GLN A 352 -31.61 -2.36 -14.01
N ARG A 353 -31.26 -2.39 -15.31
CA ARG A 353 -31.91 -1.55 -16.33
C ARG A 353 -33.38 -1.92 -16.57
N LEU A 354 -33.71 -3.21 -16.55
CA LEU A 354 -35.10 -3.69 -16.71
C LEU A 354 -35.97 -3.42 -15.47
N MET A 355 -35.38 -3.27 -14.28
CA MET A 355 -36.09 -2.88 -13.06
C MET A 355 -36.33 -1.37 -12.96
N ALA A 356 -35.53 -0.54 -13.65
CA ALA A 356 -35.62 0.92 -13.66
C ALA A 356 -35.60 1.64 -12.28
N GLY A 357 -35.32 0.91 -11.19
CA GLY A 357 -35.39 1.42 -9.80
C GLY A 357 -36.61 0.93 -9.00
N ASP A 358 -37.50 0.11 -9.59
CA ASP A 358 -38.57 -0.56 -8.86
C ASP A 358 -38.03 -1.79 -8.10
N ASP A 359 -37.94 -1.66 -6.77
CA ASP A 359 -37.53 -2.74 -5.87
C ASP A 359 -38.61 -3.84 -5.68
N GLN A 360 -39.87 -3.59 -6.04
CA GLN A 360 -40.93 -4.61 -6.08
C GLN A 360 -41.01 -5.34 -7.43
N HIS A 361 -40.21 -4.94 -8.42
CA HIS A 361 -40.25 -5.53 -9.75
C HIS A 361 -40.00 -7.04 -9.71
N ARG A 362 -40.69 -7.80 -10.59
CA ARG A 362 -40.62 -9.29 -10.66
C ARG A 362 -39.20 -9.85 -10.89
N LEU A 363 -38.21 -9.03 -11.21
CA LEU A 363 -36.81 -9.41 -11.35
C LEU A 363 -35.95 -9.15 -10.10
N ALA A 364 -36.43 -8.44 -9.08
CA ALA A 364 -35.64 -8.06 -7.90
C ALA A 364 -34.98 -9.26 -7.20
N ALA A 365 -35.75 -10.32 -6.92
CA ALA A 365 -35.22 -11.57 -6.36
C ALA A 365 -34.15 -12.23 -7.25
N ARG A 366 -34.28 -12.14 -8.59
CA ARG A 366 -33.29 -12.67 -9.53
C ARG A 366 -32.03 -11.80 -9.62
N HIS A 367 -32.17 -10.48 -9.49
CA HIS A 367 -31.06 -9.53 -9.41
C HIS A 367 -30.25 -9.72 -8.11
N GLN A 368 -30.93 -9.95 -6.99
CA GLN A 368 -30.30 -10.28 -5.71
C GLN A 368 -29.50 -11.59 -5.79
N LEU A 369 -30.08 -12.67 -6.34
CA LEU A 369 -29.38 -13.95 -6.54
C LEU A 369 -28.13 -13.83 -7.42
N LEU A 370 -28.17 -13.01 -8.49
CA LEU A 370 -26.99 -12.73 -9.31
C LEU A 370 -25.93 -11.94 -8.53
N THR A 371 -26.35 -10.97 -7.72
CA THR A 371 -25.46 -10.17 -6.86
C THR A 371 -24.75 -11.05 -5.81
N ASP A 372 -25.46 -12.04 -5.26
CA ASP A 372 -24.91 -13.00 -4.31
C ASP A 372 -23.93 -14.00 -4.97
N GLU A 373 -24.22 -14.54 -6.17
CA GLU A 373 -23.25 -15.38 -6.90
C GLU A 373 -22.05 -14.55 -7.43
N ILE A 374 -22.20 -13.26 -7.75
CA ILE A 374 -21.06 -12.35 -8.03
C ILE A 374 -20.15 -12.26 -6.80
N ARG A 375 -20.72 -12.10 -5.59
CA ARG A 375 -19.96 -12.08 -4.33
C ARG A 375 -19.25 -13.42 -4.10
N HIS A 376 -19.94 -14.53 -4.36
CA HIS A 376 -19.40 -15.87 -4.16
C HIS A 376 -18.31 -16.23 -5.20
N VAL A 377 -18.48 -15.90 -6.49
CA VAL A 377 -17.44 -16.03 -7.54
C VAL A 377 -16.23 -15.14 -7.21
N SER A 378 -16.46 -13.94 -6.67
CA SER A 378 -15.37 -13.07 -6.20
C SER A 378 -14.60 -13.69 -5.04
N ALA A 379 -15.28 -14.29 -4.06
CA ALA A 379 -14.65 -15.03 -2.96
C ALA A 379 -13.86 -16.25 -3.49
N ARG A 380 -14.42 -17.05 -4.42
CA ARG A 380 -13.70 -18.15 -5.09
C ARG A 380 -12.42 -17.65 -5.78
N ARG A 381 -12.42 -16.45 -6.38
CA ARG A 381 -11.24 -15.84 -7.03
C ARG A 381 -10.21 -15.36 -6.00
N SER A 382 -10.62 -14.73 -4.90
CA SER A 382 -9.73 -14.30 -3.81
C SER A 382 -9.00 -15.49 -3.18
N ASN A 383 -9.75 -16.50 -2.72
CA ASN A 383 -9.18 -17.70 -2.09
C ASN A 383 -8.17 -18.41 -3.01
N LEU A 384 -8.38 -18.35 -4.33
CA LEU A 384 -7.47 -18.93 -5.33
C LEU A 384 -6.21 -18.08 -5.54
N ASN A 385 -6.28 -16.76 -5.40
CA ASN A 385 -5.10 -15.88 -5.35
C ASN A 385 -4.31 -16.10 -4.06
N ASP A 386 -4.99 -16.19 -2.91
CA ASP A 386 -4.35 -16.44 -1.61
C ASP A 386 -3.65 -17.81 -1.58
N SER A 387 -4.23 -18.80 -2.27
CA SER A 387 -3.59 -20.12 -2.49
C SER A 387 -2.30 -20.04 -3.32
N LEU A 388 -2.21 -19.13 -4.30
CA LEU A 388 -0.98 -18.89 -5.08
C LEU A 388 0.05 -18.06 -4.31
N ALA A 389 -0.38 -17.21 -3.38
CA ALA A 389 0.49 -16.38 -2.55
C ALA A 389 1.07 -17.12 -1.33
N SER A 390 0.60 -18.34 -1.05
CA SER A 390 1.04 -19.15 0.09
C SER A 390 2.41 -19.82 -0.18
N PRO A 391 3.36 -19.82 0.79
CA PRO A 391 4.71 -20.35 0.58
C PRO A 391 4.78 -21.84 0.23
N HIS A 392 3.72 -22.61 0.48
CA HIS A 392 3.64 -24.03 0.08
C HIS A 392 3.54 -24.25 -1.44
N ALA A 393 3.25 -23.21 -2.24
CA ALA A 393 3.26 -23.30 -3.70
C ALA A 393 4.69 -23.29 -4.31
N ALA A 394 5.72 -22.95 -3.53
CA ALA A 394 7.06 -22.60 -4.02
C ALA A 394 8.09 -23.75 -3.99
N SER A 395 7.67 -24.98 -4.34
CA SER A 395 8.60 -26.10 -4.59
C SER A 395 8.72 -26.36 -6.10
N PRO A 396 9.75 -25.85 -6.79
CA PRO A 396 9.97 -26.15 -8.20
C PRO A 396 10.36 -27.62 -8.37
N THR A 397 9.53 -28.39 -9.07
CA THR A 397 9.80 -29.81 -9.37
C THR A 397 11.00 -29.92 -10.30
N ARG A 398 12.12 -30.47 -9.81
CA ARG A 398 13.26 -30.85 -10.67
C ARG A 398 12.79 -31.87 -11.73
N PRO A 399 13.14 -31.70 -13.01
CA PRO A 399 13.08 -32.82 -13.96
C PRO A 399 14.06 -33.93 -13.52
N ARG A 400 13.75 -35.19 -13.86
CA ARG A 400 14.68 -36.30 -13.63
C ARG A 400 15.94 -36.12 -14.49
N PRO A 401 17.15 -36.39 -13.96
CA PRO A 401 18.36 -36.40 -14.78
C PRO A 401 18.35 -37.61 -15.73
N SER A 402 18.78 -37.39 -16.98
CA SER A 402 19.21 -38.46 -17.88
C SER A 402 20.58 -39.01 -17.44
N SER A 403 20.80 -40.31 -17.57
CA SER A 403 21.90 -41.03 -16.93
C SER A 403 23.21 -41.03 -17.71
N THR A 404 23.86 -39.87 -17.87
CA THR A 404 25.25 -39.74 -18.39
C THR A 404 25.94 -38.42 -17.96
N ALA A 405 26.24 -38.25 -16.66
CA ALA A 405 27.20 -37.25 -16.18
C ALA A 405 27.68 -37.55 -14.74
N SER A 406 28.99 -37.49 -14.49
CA SER A 406 29.55 -37.53 -13.13
C SER A 406 29.37 -36.19 -12.39
N PRO A 407 29.16 -36.19 -11.07
CA PRO A 407 28.88 -34.96 -10.31
C PRO A 407 30.14 -34.18 -9.91
N ALA A 408 30.09 -32.86 -10.02
CA ALA A 408 30.98 -31.93 -9.32
C ALA A 408 30.25 -31.30 -8.12
N PRO A 409 30.92 -31.04 -6.98
CA PRO A 409 30.25 -30.75 -5.70
C PRO A 409 29.75 -29.30 -5.60
N TRP A 410 28.50 -29.13 -5.13
CA TRP A 410 27.95 -27.84 -4.72
C TRP A 410 27.17 -27.96 -3.40
N LEU A 411 27.18 -26.88 -2.62
CA LEU A 411 26.83 -26.83 -1.19
C LEU A 411 25.40 -27.29 -0.85
N SER A 412 25.30 -28.13 0.17
CA SER A 412 24.06 -28.79 0.63
C SER A 412 23.33 -27.99 1.72
N ALA A 413 22.68 -26.89 1.35
CA ALA A 413 21.82 -26.10 2.24
C ALA A 413 20.55 -26.89 2.67
N ARG A 414 20.68 -27.76 3.69
CA ARG A 414 19.55 -28.52 4.28
C ARG A 414 18.58 -27.59 5.02
N TRP A 415 17.44 -27.29 4.41
CA TRP A 415 16.27 -26.78 5.13
C TRP A 415 15.57 -27.94 5.86
N SER A 416 15.84 -28.07 7.17
CA SER A 416 15.26 -29.12 8.02
C SER A 416 14.11 -28.57 8.88
N THR A 417 12.88 -28.94 8.54
CA THR A 417 11.73 -28.86 9.46
C THR A 417 10.80 -30.05 9.22
N ARG A 418 10.89 -31.10 10.05
CA ARG A 418 9.98 -32.26 9.99
C ARG A 418 9.62 -32.76 11.39
N SER A 419 8.73 -32.03 12.06
CA SER A 419 8.11 -32.45 13.32
C SER A 419 6.59 -32.40 13.18
N LYS A 420 5.93 -33.56 13.09
CA LYS A 420 4.49 -33.66 13.37
C LYS A 420 4.30 -33.75 14.90
N PRO A 421 3.20 -33.22 15.45
CA PRO A 421 2.84 -33.54 16.83
C PRO A 421 2.28 -34.97 16.91
N GLN A 422 2.62 -35.67 18.00
CA GLN A 422 1.83 -36.75 18.54
C GLN A 422 1.57 -36.44 20.01
N GLN A 423 0.34 -36.67 20.46
CA GLN A 423 -0.06 -36.50 21.86
C GLN A 423 0.38 -37.74 22.65
N TRP A 424 0.64 -37.56 23.95
CA TRP A 424 -0.03 -38.27 25.06
C TRP A 424 0.54 -37.77 26.41
N SER A 425 -0.13 -38.09 27.52
CA SER A 425 0.19 -37.71 28.91
C SER A 425 -0.61 -38.65 29.85
N PRO A 426 -0.45 -38.67 31.20
CA PRO A 426 0.52 -37.94 32.05
C PRO A 426 1.24 -38.77 33.16
N LEU A 427 2.32 -38.21 33.75
CA LEU A 427 2.79 -38.42 35.15
C LEU A 427 3.21 -39.86 35.60
N PRO A 428 3.79 -40.09 36.81
CA PRO A 428 4.25 -39.15 37.86
C PRO A 428 5.73 -39.29 38.33
N SER A 429 6.23 -38.20 38.96
CA SER A 429 7.17 -38.14 40.10
C SER A 429 8.49 -38.95 40.16
N ARG A 430 9.63 -38.23 40.33
CA ARG A 430 10.42 -38.20 41.60
C ARG A 430 11.55 -37.14 41.59
N ARG A 431 11.88 -36.63 42.79
CA ARG A 431 13.10 -35.88 43.20
C ARG A 431 13.97 -36.83 44.08
N PRO A 432 15.19 -36.49 44.58
CA PRO A 432 15.98 -35.24 44.57
C PRO A 432 17.35 -35.45 43.83
N ALA A 433 18.53 -34.85 44.09
CA ALA A 433 19.04 -33.89 45.09
C ALA A 433 20.33 -33.16 44.63
N GLY A 434 20.65 -32.00 45.24
CA GLY A 434 22.02 -31.44 45.38
C GLY A 434 22.73 -30.85 44.14
N THR A 435 23.81 -30.06 44.25
CA THR A 435 24.26 -29.18 45.37
C THR A 435 25.34 -28.18 44.89
N GLY A 436 25.18 -26.88 45.20
CA GLY A 436 26.24 -25.84 45.11
C GLY A 436 26.68 -25.38 43.70
N PRO A 437 27.54 -24.34 43.60
CA PRO A 437 27.48 -23.07 44.32
C PRO A 437 27.42 -21.83 43.39
N ARG A 438 27.21 -20.63 43.95
CA ARG A 438 27.25 -19.34 43.22
C ARG A 438 28.67 -18.76 43.13
N PRO A 439 28.96 -17.93 42.12
CA PRO A 439 29.81 -16.75 42.23
C PRO A 439 28.96 -15.48 42.49
N ASP A 440 29.49 -14.55 43.28
CA ASP A 440 28.86 -13.26 43.63
C ASP A 440 29.40 -12.10 42.73
N PRO A 441 28.72 -10.92 42.68
CA PRO A 441 29.01 -9.87 41.70
C PRO A 441 30.18 -8.93 42.10
N PRO A 442 30.88 -8.31 41.13
CA PRO A 442 31.87 -7.29 41.40
C PRO A 442 31.23 -5.97 41.88
N GLY A 443 31.76 -5.44 42.98
CA GLY A 443 31.45 -4.10 43.48
C GLY A 443 32.20 -2.98 42.74
N PRO A 444 31.99 -1.71 43.15
CA PRO A 444 32.53 -0.53 42.47
C PRO A 444 33.94 -0.16 42.94
N ASP A 445 34.64 0.63 42.13
CA ASP A 445 35.81 1.42 42.54
C ASP A 445 35.63 2.89 42.07
N PRO A 446 36.04 3.90 42.85
CA PRO A 446 35.86 5.31 42.51
C PRO A 446 37.10 5.91 41.84
N HIS A 447 36.93 7.02 41.11
CA HIS A 447 37.81 8.20 41.23
C HIS A 447 37.24 9.38 40.41
N ALA A 448 37.27 10.58 41.00
CA ALA A 448 37.06 11.86 40.32
C ALA A 448 38.32 12.72 40.48
N PRO A 449 38.49 13.76 39.66
CA PRO A 449 38.37 15.10 40.25
C PRO A 449 37.66 16.15 39.36
N ARG A 450 37.23 17.25 39.99
CA ARG A 450 36.97 18.57 39.37
C ARG A 450 38.14 19.51 39.72
N PRO A 451 38.48 20.50 38.88
CA PRO A 451 37.90 21.86 39.00
C PRO A 451 37.54 22.44 37.60
N GLY A 452 37.05 23.67 37.41
CA GLY A 452 36.70 24.77 38.33
C GLY A 452 36.03 25.94 37.55
N ASP A 453 35.61 26.99 38.25
CA ASP A 453 34.77 28.10 37.71
C ASP A 453 35.48 29.11 36.80
N ALA A 454 34.73 29.71 35.85
CA ALA A 454 34.63 31.18 35.63
C ALA A 454 33.77 31.54 34.37
N GLY A 455 33.13 32.73 34.37
CA GLY A 455 32.84 33.48 33.11
C GLY A 455 31.39 33.78 32.71
N HIS A 456 30.71 34.72 33.39
CA HIS A 456 29.48 35.40 32.94
C HIS A 456 29.30 36.74 33.68
N PRO A 457 28.50 37.72 33.20
CA PRO A 457 27.90 37.92 31.86
C PRO A 457 28.76 38.99 31.13
N PRO A 458 28.37 40.19 30.58
CA PRO A 458 27.10 40.82 30.15
C PRO A 458 27.15 41.22 28.61
N PRO A 459 26.32 42.15 28.06
CA PRO A 459 26.10 42.31 26.60
C PRO A 459 26.64 43.61 25.98
N PRO A 460 26.30 43.90 24.70
CA PRO A 460 25.68 45.21 24.44
C PRO A 460 24.50 45.25 23.43
N ALA A 461 23.59 46.19 23.75
CA ALA A 461 22.87 47.12 22.85
C ALA A 461 21.87 46.66 21.75
N HIS A 462 20.78 47.44 21.68
CA HIS A 462 19.82 47.49 20.58
C HIS A 462 20.41 48.13 19.30
N ALA A 463 19.86 47.74 18.15
CA ALA A 463 19.56 48.67 17.05
C ALA A 463 18.25 48.22 16.36
N ALA A 464 17.47 49.15 15.81
CA ALA A 464 16.16 48.87 15.23
C ALA A 464 16.07 49.33 13.76
N ARG A 465 15.34 48.55 12.95
CA ARG A 465 14.51 49.01 11.82
C ARG A 465 13.59 47.88 11.35
#